data_AF-A0A6A8ALH0-F1
#
_entry.id   AF-A0A6A8ALH0-F1
#
_cell.length_a   1.000
_cell.length_b   1.000
_cell.length_c   1.000
_cell.angle_alpha   90.00
_cell.angle_beta   90.00
_cell.angle_gamma   90.00
#
_symmetry.space_group_name_H-M   'P 1'
#
loop_
_entity.id
_entity.type
_entity.pdbx_description
1 polymer ?
#
loop_
_entity_poly.entity_id
_entity_poly.type
_entity_poly.pdbx_seq_one_letter_code
_entity_poly.pdbx_strand_id
1 'polypeptide(L)'
;MRILLIIAAVIVLIGGAVATIKTPNVRAQERVLARYKVNPDTTRASMRTAILKCVPGIAQSRVGPRFTGSVIVPLYVKLLHMRQSGTDRQAISAQMRKSIIKDHLKLLDGLPDKDFLEMVGYVKKMGEDDIENCILDIVSEGAPLNENAKQWGLRI
;
A
#
# COMPACT_ATOMS: atom_id res chain seq x y z
N MET A 1 -21.37 -8.79 12.96
CA MET A 1 -20.15 -9.55 13.30
C MET A 1 -18.97 -9.29 12.37
N ARG A 2 -19.18 -9.10 11.06
CA ARG A 2 -18.11 -8.89 10.06
C ARG A 2 -17.27 -7.62 10.28
N ILE A 3 -17.89 -6.50 10.67
CA ILE A 3 -17.20 -5.24 11.00
C ILE A 3 -16.16 -5.41 12.11
N LEU A 4 -16.44 -6.21 13.15
CA LEU A 4 -15.49 -6.48 14.24
C LEU A 4 -14.28 -7.29 13.74
N LEU A 5 -14.49 -8.24 12.84
CA LEU A 5 -13.42 -8.99 12.18
C LEU A 5 -12.57 -8.10 11.27
N ILE A 6 -13.20 -7.15 10.56
CA ILE A 6 -12.51 -6.17 9.72
C ILE A 6 -11.64 -5.25 10.58
N ILE A 7 -12.17 -4.74 11.68
CA ILE A 7 -11.41 -3.89 12.62
C ILE A 7 -10.24 -4.68 13.22
N ALA A 8 -10.47 -5.92 13.66
CA ALA A 8 -9.41 -6.78 14.18
C ALA A 8 -8.32 -7.06 13.13
N ALA A 9 -8.70 -7.35 11.88
CA ALA A 9 -7.78 -7.55 10.78
C ALA A 9 -6.96 -6.29 10.49
N VAL A 10 -7.59 -5.11 10.43
CA VAL A 10 -6.89 -3.82 10.23
C VAL A 10 -5.90 -3.54 11.37
N ILE A 11 -6.27 -3.89 12.60
CA ILE A 11 -5.40 -3.77 13.79
C ILE A 11 -4.15 -4.64 13.62
N VAL A 12 -4.33 -5.93 13.31
CA VAL A 12 -3.22 -6.88 13.12
C VAL A 12 -2.36 -6.49 11.92
N LEU A 13 -2.96 -6.03 10.83
CA LEU A 13 -2.26 -5.67 9.59
C LEU A 13 -1.34 -4.47 9.75
N ILE A 14 -1.85 -3.39 10.31
CA ILE A 14 -1.05 -2.17 10.51
C ILE A 14 -0.04 -2.39 11.63
N GLY A 15 -0.42 -3.13 12.67
CA GLY A 15 0.51 -3.52 13.73
C GLY A 15 1.69 -4.32 13.16
N GLY A 16 1.41 -5.34 12.34
CA GLY A 16 2.40 -6.20 11.71
C GLY A 16 3.27 -5.45 10.70
N ALA A 17 2.67 -4.75 9.74
CA ALA A 17 3.43 -4.05 8.69
C ALA A 17 4.32 -2.96 9.28
N VAL A 18 3.82 -2.20 10.26
CA VAL A 18 4.65 -1.20 10.93
C VAL A 18 5.73 -1.87 11.78
N ALA A 19 5.48 -3.04 12.39
CA ALA A 19 6.41 -3.80 13.25
C ALA A 19 7.52 -4.55 12.49
N THR A 20 7.33 -4.91 11.23
CA THR A 20 8.33 -5.62 10.41
C THR A 20 9.33 -4.72 9.73
N ILE A 21 9.06 -3.41 9.61
CA ILE A 21 9.96 -2.48 8.91
C ILE A 21 11.16 -2.16 9.80
N LYS A 22 12.33 -2.76 9.52
CA LYS A 22 13.52 -2.66 10.38
C LYS A 22 14.42 -1.47 10.03
N THR A 23 14.53 -1.09 8.76
CA THR A 23 15.34 0.06 8.32
C THR A 23 14.79 0.66 7.02
N PRO A 24 14.05 1.79 7.07
CA PRO A 24 13.53 2.42 5.88
C PRO A 24 14.66 2.98 5.01
N ASN A 25 14.58 2.79 3.68
CA ASN A 25 15.46 3.46 2.72
C ASN A 25 15.07 4.96 2.62
N VAL A 26 15.53 5.75 3.60
CA VAL A 26 15.16 7.16 3.78
C VAL A 26 15.39 7.99 2.51
N ARG A 27 16.50 7.76 1.81
CA ARG A 27 16.83 8.47 0.56
C ARG A 27 15.87 8.16 -0.58
N ALA A 28 15.37 6.92 -0.67
CA ALA A 28 14.37 6.56 -1.66
C ALA A 28 12.99 7.14 -1.27
N GLN A 29 12.62 7.10 0.01
CA GLN A 29 11.39 7.74 0.49
C GLN A 29 11.36 9.24 0.20
N GLU A 30 12.44 9.96 0.45
CA GLU A 30 12.56 11.39 0.13
C GLU A 30 12.40 11.68 -1.36
N ARG A 31 13.05 10.88 -2.23
CA ARG A 31 12.92 11.02 -3.69
C ARG A 31 11.49 10.77 -4.16
N VAL A 32 10.83 9.75 -3.62
CA VAL A 32 9.44 9.43 -3.93
C VAL A 32 8.51 10.57 -3.49
N LEU A 33 8.69 11.12 -2.28
CA LEU A 33 7.89 12.24 -1.78
C LEU A 33 8.15 13.53 -2.57
N ALA A 34 9.40 13.79 -2.99
CA ALA A 34 9.73 14.91 -3.87
C ALA A 34 9.04 14.77 -5.23
N ARG A 35 9.08 13.58 -5.85
CA ARG A 35 8.34 13.29 -7.10
C ARG A 35 6.83 13.44 -6.91
N TYR A 36 6.29 12.96 -5.80
CA TYR A 36 4.86 13.08 -5.49
C TYR A 36 4.42 14.54 -5.35
N LYS A 37 5.27 15.41 -4.80
CA LYS A 37 5.01 16.86 -4.70
C LYS A 37 4.96 17.53 -6.07
N VAL A 38 5.78 17.09 -7.03
CA VAL A 38 5.84 17.66 -8.38
C VAL A 38 4.74 17.09 -9.27
N ASN A 39 4.58 15.77 -9.30
CA ASN A 39 3.65 15.04 -10.16
C ASN A 39 2.90 13.97 -9.36
N PRO A 40 1.85 14.33 -8.59
CA PRO A 40 1.16 13.39 -7.70
C PRO A 40 0.50 12.24 -8.45
N ASP A 41 -0.16 12.51 -9.59
CA ASP A 41 -0.88 11.47 -10.33
C ASP A 41 0.05 10.46 -10.97
N THR A 42 1.11 10.92 -11.63
CA THR A 42 2.15 10.05 -12.21
C THR A 42 2.85 9.22 -11.14
N THR A 43 3.13 9.83 -9.98
CA THR A 43 3.77 9.12 -8.86
C THR A 43 2.84 8.07 -8.26
N ARG A 44 1.53 8.36 -8.12
CA ARG A 44 0.52 7.37 -7.68
C ARG A 44 0.40 6.21 -8.67
N ALA A 45 0.39 6.49 -9.97
CA ALA A 45 0.35 5.45 -11.00
C ALA A 45 1.63 4.58 -10.96
N SER A 46 2.80 5.20 -10.81
CA SER A 46 4.08 4.50 -10.63
C SER A 46 4.07 3.62 -9.37
N MET A 47 3.59 4.13 -8.24
CA MET A 47 3.44 3.35 -7.00
C MET A 47 2.50 2.17 -7.18
N ARG A 48 1.35 2.36 -7.84
CA ARG A 48 0.39 1.27 -8.11
C ARG A 48 1.06 0.15 -8.90
N THR A 49 1.78 0.50 -9.95
CA THR A 49 2.52 -0.46 -10.78
C THR A 49 3.63 -1.15 -9.98
N ALA A 50 4.39 -0.40 -9.19
CA ALA A 50 5.45 -0.93 -8.35
C ALA A 50 4.90 -1.94 -7.33
N ILE A 51 3.79 -1.63 -6.65
CA ILE A 51 3.13 -2.55 -5.71
C ILE A 51 2.69 -3.83 -6.40
N LEU A 52 2.07 -3.73 -7.59
CA LEU A 52 1.64 -4.92 -8.35
C LEU A 52 2.83 -5.78 -8.82
N LYS A 53 3.97 -5.15 -9.14
CA LYS A 53 5.19 -5.85 -9.56
C LYS A 53 5.92 -6.51 -8.39
N CYS A 54 6.07 -5.81 -7.29
CA CYS A 54 6.81 -6.30 -6.12
C CYS A 54 6.01 -7.34 -5.33
N VAL A 55 4.68 -7.38 -5.48
CA VAL A 55 3.81 -8.33 -4.77
C VAL A 55 3.11 -9.29 -5.75
N PRO A 56 3.86 -10.19 -6.41
CA PRO A 56 3.29 -11.13 -7.38
C PRO A 56 2.32 -12.12 -6.71
N GLY A 57 1.25 -12.48 -7.43
CA GLY A 57 0.17 -13.35 -6.91
C GLY A 57 -0.84 -12.64 -6.00
N ILE A 58 -0.58 -11.37 -5.69
CA ILE A 58 -1.41 -10.43 -4.93
C ILE A 58 -2.81 -10.18 -5.53
N ALA A 59 -2.84 -10.06 -6.87
CA ALA A 59 -3.86 -9.34 -7.64
C ALA A 59 -4.78 -10.24 -8.46
N GLN A 60 -5.09 -11.42 -7.94
CA GLN A 60 -5.83 -12.42 -8.68
C GLN A 60 -7.33 -12.08 -8.76
N SER A 61 -7.82 -11.24 -7.85
CA SER A 61 -9.16 -10.69 -7.88
C SER A 61 -9.29 -9.50 -8.83
N ARG A 62 -10.47 -9.35 -9.42
CA ARG A 62 -10.84 -8.17 -10.25
C ARG A 62 -10.76 -6.85 -9.48
N VAL A 63 -10.85 -6.90 -8.15
CA VAL A 63 -10.81 -5.72 -7.27
C VAL A 63 -9.40 -5.36 -6.80
N GLY A 64 -8.44 -6.28 -6.84
CA GLY A 64 -7.05 -6.05 -6.41
C GLY A 64 -6.42 -4.79 -7.01
N PRO A 65 -6.40 -4.61 -8.34
CA PRO A 65 -5.85 -3.41 -8.96
C PRO A 65 -6.54 -2.12 -8.54
N ARG A 66 -7.88 -2.14 -8.36
CA ARG A 66 -8.67 -0.96 -7.98
C ARG A 66 -8.39 -0.59 -6.53
N PHE A 67 -8.39 -1.59 -5.64
CA PHE A 67 -8.09 -1.43 -4.22
C PHE A 67 -6.66 -0.92 -4.00
N THR A 68 -5.68 -1.43 -4.76
CA THR A 68 -4.30 -0.95 -4.70
C THR A 68 -4.24 0.56 -4.99
N GLY A 69 -4.95 1.03 -6.03
CA GLY A 69 -5.00 2.45 -6.37
C GLY A 69 -5.78 3.31 -5.37
N SER A 70 -6.93 2.83 -4.88
CA SER A 70 -7.87 3.64 -4.09
C SER A 70 -7.63 3.62 -2.59
N VAL A 71 -6.90 2.63 -2.07
CA VAL A 71 -6.67 2.45 -0.63
C VAL A 71 -5.19 2.32 -0.33
N ILE A 72 -4.51 1.38 -0.97
CA ILE A 72 -3.12 1.08 -0.64
C ILE A 72 -2.17 2.23 -0.97
N VAL A 73 -2.22 2.76 -2.19
CA VAL A 73 -1.33 3.85 -2.62
C VAL A 73 -1.50 5.09 -1.72
N PRO A 74 -2.74 5.59 -1.45
CA PRO A 74 -2.93 6.69 -0.50
C PRO A 74 -2.41 6.41 0.91
N LEU A 75 -2.62 5.21 1.43
CA LEU A 75 -2.12 4.79 2.73
C LEU A 75 -0.58 4.76 2.76
N TYR A 76 0.04 4.27 1.70
CA TYR A 76 1.49 4.20 1.56
C TYR A 76 2.10 5.59 1.50
N VAL A 77 1.55 6.51 0.70
CA VAL A 77 1.97 7.92 0.67
C VAL A 77 1.84 8.56 2.05
N LYS A 78 0.73 8.32 2.76
CA LYS A 78 0.52 8.84 4.11
C LYS A 78 1.57 8.30 5.10
N LEU A 79 1.89 7.01 5.02
CA LEU A 79 2.95 6.38 5.80
C LEU A 79 4.31 7.06 5.55
N LEU A 80 4.66 7.29 4.28
CA LEU A 80 5.90 7.97 3.91
C LEU A 80 5.97 9.39 4.49
N HIS A 81 4.88 10.17 4.40
CA HIS A 81 4.83 11.51 5.00
C HIS A 81 5.02 11.49 6.52
N MET A 82 4.35 10.58 7.23
CA MET A 82 4.50 10.48 8.69
C MET A 82 5.90 10.06 9.11
N ARG A 83 6.57 9.22 8.30
CA ARG A 83 7.98 8.86 8.52
C ARG A 83 8.90 10.05 8.31
N GLN A 84 8.69 10.81 7.23
CA GLN A 84 9.47 12.01 6.96
C GLN A 84 9.33 13.05 8.06
N SER A 85 8.16 13.15 8.70
CA SER A 85 7.94 14.07 9.83
C SER A 85 8.46 13.54 11.17
N GLY A 86 9.15 12.39 11.20
CA GLY A 86 9.69 11.80 12.42
C GLY A 86 8.60 11.28 13.38
N THR A 87 7.42 10.95 12.87
CA THR A 87 6.32 10.44 13.72
C THR A 87 6.73 9.12 14.36
N ASP A 88 6.52 8.99 15.66
CA ASP A 88 6.76 7.74 16.37
C ASP A 88 5.99 6.57 15.74
N ARG A 89 6.60 5.38 15.79
CA ARG A 89 6.08 4.16 15.20
C ARG A 89 4.68 3.79 15.72
N GLN A 90 4.43 3.96 17.02
CA GLN A 90 3.12 3.68 17.61
C GLN A 90 2.09 4.71 17.15
N ALA A 91 2.49 5.98 17.06
CA ALA A 91 1.66 7.06 16.54
C ALA A 91 1.32 6.85 15.05
N ILE A 92 2.27 6.39 14.23
CA ILE A 92 2.04 5.97 12.84
C ILE A 92 0.97 4.87 12.80
N SER A 93 1.15 3.81 13.60
CA SER A 93 0.21 2.68 13.63
C SER A 93 -1.21 3.13 14.01
N ALA A 94 -1.34 3.97 15.03
CA ALA A 94 -2.63 4.50 15.46
C ALA A 94 -3.28 5.39 14.40
N GLN A 95 -2.51 6.29 13.77
CA GLN A 95 -3.03 7.19 12.73
C GLN A 95 -3.44 6.45 11.46
N MET A 96 -2.67 5.43 11.05
CA MET A 96 -3.02 4.57 9.92
C MET A 96 -4.33 3.83 10.20
N ARG A 97 -4.48 3.23 11.39
CA ARG A 97 -5.72 2.52 11.78
C ARG A 97 -6.92 3.45 11.72
N LYS A 98 -6.76 4.65 12.28
CA LYS A 98 -7.81 5.67 12.28
C LYS A 98 -8.21 6.05 10.85
N SER A 99 -7.26 6.20 9.93
CA SER A 99 -7.59 6.51 8.54
C SER A 99 -8.31 5.37 7.82
N ILE A 100 -7.88 4.12 8.00
CA ILE A 100 -8.58 2.99 7.35
C ILE A 100 -10.02 2.88 7.86
N ILE A 101 -10.23 2.98 9.18
CA ILE A 101 -11.56 2.88 9.78
C ILE A 101 -12.44 4.07 9.36
N LYS A 102 -11.88 5.29 9.29
CA LYS A 102 -12.65 6.48 8.93
C LYS A 102 -12.98 6.54 7.44
N ASP A 103 -11.98 6.28 6.60
CA ASP A 103 -12.01 6.63 5.18
C ASP A 103 -12.32 5.43 4.27
N HIS A 104 -12.11 4.20 4.76
CA HIS A 104 -12.19 2.99 3.93
C HIS A 104 -13.06 1.87 4.50
N LEU A 105 -13.61 2.00 5.71
CA LEU A 105 -14.39 0.93 6.36
C LEU A 105 -15.59 0.45 5.52
N LYS A 106 -16.34 1.36 4.91
CA LYS A 106 -17.48 0.99 4.03
C LYS A 106 -17.04 0.17 2.81
N LEU A 107 -15.87 0.52 2.26
CA LEU A 107 -15.31 -0.19 1.12
C LEU A 107 -14.82 -1.58 1.56
N LEU A 108 -14.23 -1.69 2.75
CA LEU A 108 -13.79 -2.98 3.32
C LEU A 108 -14.96 -3.90 3.68
N ASP A 109 -16.05 -3.35 4.22
CA ASP A 109 -17.24 -4.11 4.62
C ASP A 109 -18.05 -4.64 3.43
N GLY A 110 -18.05 -3.89 2.32
CA GLY A 110 -18.74 -4.27 1.08
C GLY A 110 -18.04 -5.33 0.23
N LEU A 111 -16.83 -5.76 0.57
CA LEU A 111 -16.08 -6.74 -0.22
C LEU A 111 -16.53 -8.18 0.09
N PRO A 112 -16.48 -9.10 -0.89
CA PRO A 112 -16.55 -10.54 -0.63
C PRO A 112 -15.40 -11.02 0.26
N ASP A 113 -15.60 -12.09 1.04
CA ASP A 113 -14.59 -12.59 2.00
C ASP A 113 -13.26 -12.96 1.31
N LYS A 114 -13.33 -13.55 0.11
CA LYS A 114 -12.15 -13.88 -0.69
C LYS A 114 -11.32 -12.64 -1.03
N ASP A 115 -11.98 -11.59 -1.51
CA ASP A 115 -11.33 -10.34 -1.89
C ASP A 115 -10.79 -9.59 -0.67
N PHE A 116 -11.53 -9.63 0.45
CA PHE A 116 -11.06 -9.08 1.71
C PHE A 116 -9.78 -9.78 2.20
N LEU A 117 -9.74 -11.11 2.18
CA LEU A 117 -8.55 -11.89 2.58
C LEU A 117 -7.35 -11.66 1.66
N GLU A 118 -7.59 -11.54 0.35
CA GLU A 118 -6.55 -11.17 -0.62
C GLU A 118 -5.96 -9.80 -0.29
N MET A 119 -6.80 -8.84 0.10
CA MET A 119 -6.40 -7.51 0.55
C MET A 119 -5.62 -7.50 1.88
N VAL A 120 -6.02 -8.34 2.83
CA VAL A 120 -5.22 -8.58 4.05
C VAL A 120 -3.84 -9.13 3.65
N GLY A 121 -3.79 -10.08 2.71
CA GLY A 121 -2.53 -10.61 2.17
C GLY A 121 -1.63 -9.53 1.58
N TYR A 122 -2.20 -8.60 0.79
CA TYR A 122 -1.47 -7.48 0.21
C TYR A 122 -0.80 -6.60 1.26
N VAL A 123 -1.59 -6.10 2.22
CA VAL A 123 -1.11 -5.17 3.25
C VAL A 123 -0.01 -5.82 4.09
N LYS A 124 -0.14 -7.11 4.39
CA LYS A 124 0.89 -7.85 5.10
C LYS A 124 2.20 -7.90 4.32
N LYS A 125 2.18 -8.27 3.04
CA LYS A 125 3.40 -8.37 2.22
C LYS A 125 4.07 -7.02 1.99
N MET A 126 3.32 -5.93 1.86
CA MET A 126 3.92 -4.59 1.73
C MET A 126 4.66 -4.11 2.98
N GLY A 127 4.41 -4.73 4.13
CA GLY A 127 5.18 -4.47 5.34
C GLY A 127 6.53 -5.18 5.39
N GLU A 128 6.83 -6.06 4.42
CA GLU A 128 8.11 -6.78 4.35
C GLU A 128 9.17 -5.85 3.74
N ASP A 129 10.37 -5.79 4.36
CA ASP A 129 11.44 -4.85 3.98
C ASP A 129 11.84 -4.99 2.50
N ASP A 130 11.94 -6.22 1.99
CA ASP A 130 12.32 -6.49 0.59
C ASP A 130 11.28 -5.96 -0.42
N ILE A 131 10.00 -6.01 -0.03
CA ILE A 131 8.89 -5.51 -0.83
C ILE A 131 8.87 -3.98 -0.80
N GLU A 132 9.05 -3.38 0.38
CA GLU A 132 9.11 -1.93 0.53
C GLU A 132 10.27 -1.35 -0.31
N ASN A 133 11.46 -1.94 -0.21
CA ASN A 133 12.62 -1.51 -0.97
C ASN A 133 12.40 -1.66 -2.48
N CYS A 134 11.84 -2.78 -2.94
CA CYS A 134 11.47 -2.98 -4.34
C CYS A 134 10.52 -1.87 -4.84
N ILE A 135 9.49 -1.51 -4.06
CA ILE A 135 8.54 -0.45 -4.42
C ILE A 135 9.27 0.89 -4.50
N LEU A 136 10.05 1.23 -3.48
CA LEU A 136 10.76 2.51 -3.40
C LEU A 136 11.76 2.67 -4.55
N ASP A 137 12.49 1.63 -4.93
CA ASP A 137 13.47 1.68 -6.02
C ASP A 137 12.78 1.94 -7.37
N ILE A 138 11.73 1.18 -7.70
CA ILE A 138 10.98 1.36 -8.96
C ILE A 138 10.39 2.76 -9.08
N VAL A 139 9.78 3.27 -7.99
CA VAL A 139 9.14 4.60 -8.00
C VAL A 139 10.20 5.71 -8.01
N SER A 140 11.35 5.51 -7.38
CA SER A 140 12.45 6.47 -7.34
C SER A 140 13.15 6.63 -8.69
N GLU A 141 13.23 5.57 -9.48
CA GLU A 141 13.81 5.59 -10.84
C GLU A 141 12.90 6.28 -11.85
N GLY A 142 11.58 6.30 -11.61
CA GLY A 142 10.63 6.97 -12.49
C GLY A 142 10.36 6.22 -13.76
N ALA A 143 10.35 4.89 -13.71
CA ALA A 143 10.17 4.05 -14.89
C ALA A 143 8.95 4.49 -15.71
N PRO A 144 9.09 4.59 -17.06
CA PRO A 144 7.98 4.91 -17.93
C PRO A 144 6.91 3.82 -17.81
N LEU A 145 5.70 4.24 -17.45
CA LEU A 145 4.52 3.41 -17.31
C LEU A 145 4.07 2.92 -18.69
N ASN A 146 4.68 1.86 -19.21
CA ASN A 146 4.05 1.07 -20.26
C ASN A 146 2.91 0.26 -19.59
N GLU A 147 1.72 0.87 -19.56
CA GLU A 147 0.46 0.35 -19.01
C GLU A 147 -0.11 -0.85 -19.79
N ASN A 148 0.72 -1.73 -20.35
CA ASN A 148 0.21 -2.93 -20.99
C ASN A 148 -0.16 -3.96 -19.93
N ALA A 149 -1.37 -3.86 -19.36
CA ALA A 149 -1.97 -4.84 -18.44
C ALA A 149 -1.83 -6.30 -18.94
N LYS A 150 -1.74 -6.51 -20.27
CA LYS A 150 -1.45 -7.81 -20.92
C LYS A 150 -0.06 -8.37 -20.63
N GLN A 151 0.95 -7.54 -20.39
CA GLN A 151 2.33 -7.98 -20.10
C GLN A 151 2.45 -8.59 -18.69
N TRP A 152 1.45 -8.41 -17.83
CA TRP A 152 1.52 -8.72 -16.40
C TRP A 152 0.64 -9.90 -15.99
N GLY A 153 0.05 -10.63 -16.94
CA GLY A 153 -0.78 -11.81 -16.65
C GLY A 153 -2.02 -11.54 -15.79
N LEU A 154 -2.38 -10.26 -15.59
CA LEU A 154 -3.56 -9.85 -14.87
C LEU A 154 -4.78 -10.16 -15.75
N ARG A 155 -5.61 -11.12 -15.33
CA ARG A 155 -6.90 -11.37 -15.98
C ARG A 155 -7.82 -10.18 -15.69
N ILE A 156 -8.07 -9.36 -16.71
CA ILE A 156 -9.12 -8.32 -16.70
C ILE A 156 -10.48 -9.03 -16.85
#